data_AF-A0A955NRQ8-F1
#
_entry.id   AF-A0A955NRQ8-F1
#
_cell.length_a   1.000
_cell.length_b   1.000
_cell.length_c   1.000
_cell.angle_alpha   90.00
_cell.angle_beta   90.00
_cell.angle_gamma   90.00
#
_symmetry.space_group_name_H-M   'P 1'
#
loop_
_entity.id
_entity.type
_entity.pdbx_description
1 polymer ?
#
loop_
_entity_poly.entity_id
_entity_poly.type
_entity_poly.pdbx_seq_one_letter_code
_entity_poly.pdbx_strand_id
1 'polypeptide(L)'
;MTTAAPPLPTTPFIHKGELKQVLLAIADISGYTRYMTQNRTDLLHSQVLLTDLTQTILKEIEFPLQVSKLEGDAIFLYAELDDSWEERKTDISRRILSFFEVFTERLTELAESNMCPCTACKKVAALRLKVIVHSG
;
A
#
# COMPACT_ATOMS: atom_id res chain seq x y z
N MET A 1 10.73 46.80 -3.88
CA MET A 1 9.80 46.32 -2.82
C MET A 1 10.12 44.86 -2.56
N THR A 2 11.00 44.58 -1.61
CA THR A 2 11.46 43.24 -1.24
C THR A 2 10.53 42.66 -0.19
N THR A 3 9.71 41.69 -0.58
CA THR A 3 8.87 40.92 0.35
C THR A 3 9.75 39.92 1.11
N ALA A 4 9.88 40.12 2.42
CA ALA A 4 10.54 39.16 3.31
C ALA A 4 9.71 37.87 3.39
N ALA A 5 10.38 36.72 3.30
CA ALA A 5 9.74 35.43 3.51
C ALA A 5 9.25 35.30 4.97
N PRO A 6 8.10 34.65 5.22
CA PRO A 6 7.58 34.49 6.57
C PRO A 6 8.50 33.59 7.41
N PRO A 7 8.63 33.84 8.72
CA PRO A 7 9.49 33.05 9.58
C PRO A 7 8.95 31.63 9.73
N LEU A 8 9.85 30.65 9.71
CA LEU A 8 9.54 29.25 9.98
C LEU A 8 9.00 29.10 11.42
N PRO A 9 7.95 28.28 11.64
CA PRO A 9 7.42 28.05 12.97
C PRO A 9 8.47 27.33 13.82
N THR A 10 8.78 27.92 14.98
CA THR A 10 9.82 27.47 15.93
C THR A 10 9.29 26.60 17.06
N THR A 11 8.03 26.16 16.99
CA THR A 11 7.42 25.33 18.03
C THR A 11 7.61 23.84 17.71
N PRO A 12 8.16 23.02 18.62
CA PRO A 12 8.24 21.58 18.40
C PRO A 12 6.82 21.00 18.30
N PHE A 13 6.53 20.29 17.21
CA PHE A 13 5.34 19.45 17.07
C PHE A 13 5.45 18.28 18.05
N ILE A 14 5.00 18.47 19.28
CA ILE A 14 4.80 17.37 20.23
C ILE A 14 3.38 16.85 20.00
N HIS A 15 3.23 15.73 19.30
CA HIS A 15 1.99 14.95 19.37
C HIS A 15 1.87 14.38 20.79
N LYS A 16 0.99 14.96 21.58
CA LYS A 16 0.53 14.39 22.85
C LYS A 16 -0.32 13.17 22.47
N GLY A 17 0.32 12.02 22.30
CA GLY A 17 -0.32 10.81 21.79
C GLY A 17 -1.39 10.32 22.75
N GLU A 18 -2.66 10.44 22.35
CA GLU A 18 -3.77 9.76 23.00
C GLU A 18 -3.74 8.30 22.56
N LEU A 19 -3.81 7.36 23.52
CA LEU A 19 -3.91 5.94 23.21
C LEU A 19 -5.33 5.67 22.71
N LYS A 20 -5.44 5.23 21.46
CA LYS A 20 -6.70 4.85 20.83
C LYS A 20 -6.67 3.39 20.44
N GLN A 21 -7.81 2.72 20.58
CA GLN A 21 -8.03 1.39 20.01
C GLN A 21 -8.15 1.51 18.49
N VAL A 22 -7.40 0.69 17.76
CA VAL A 22 -7.35 0.75 16.29
C VAL A 22 -7.40 -0.64 15.68
N LEU A 23 -7.98 -0.71 14.48
CA LEU A 23 -7.69 -1.80 13.56
C LEU A 23 -6.40 -1.45 12.81
N LEU A 24 -5.40 -2.32 12.87
CA LEU A 24 -4.17 -2.24 12.12
C LEU A 24 -4.21 -3.25 10.97
N ALA A 25 -3.77 -2.85 9.77
CA ALA A 25 -3.60 -3.76 8.65
C ALA A 25 -2.26 -3.53 7.95
N ILE A 26 -1.60 -4.62 7.53
CA ILE A 26 -0.39 -4.59 6.70
C ILE A 26 -0.71 -5.36 5.44
N ALA A 27 -0.72 -4.68 4.30
CA ALA A 27 -0.81 -5.30 2.98
C ALA A 27 0.60 -5.37 2.36
N ASP A 28 1.09 -6.58 2.05
CA ASP A 28 2.48 -6.84 1.68
C ASP A 28 2.55 -7.75 0.45
N ILE A 29 3.43 -7.41 -0.51
CA ILE A 29 3.59 -8.19 -1.73
C ILE A 29 4.49 -9.40 -1.47
N SER A 30 3.85 -10.54 -1.28
CA SER A 30 4.51 -11.84 -1.14
C SER A 30 5.31 -12.21 -2.39
N GLY A 31 6.57 -12.57 -2.17
CA GLY A 31 7.51 -12.94 -3.24
C GLY A 31 8.42 -11.78 -3.70
N TYR A 32 8.23 -10.56 -3.18
CA TYR A 32 9.00 -9.37 -3.53
C TYR A 32 10.52 -9.58 -3.52
N THR A 33 11.10 -10.02 -2.41
CA THR A 33 12.56 -10.18 -2.29
C THR A 33 13.11 -11.15 -3.33
N ARG A 34 12.40 -12.26 -3.57
CA ARG A 34 12.77 -13.24 -4.60
C ARG A 34 12.64 -12.66 -6.01
N TYR A 35 11.58 -11.90 -6.27
CA TYR A 35 11.37 -11.23 -7.54
C TYR A 35 12.49 -10.23 -7.84
N MET A 36 12.82 -9.34 -6.91
CA MET A 36 13.90 -8.36 -7.05
C MET A 36 15.26 -9.01 -7.26
N THR A 37 15.56 -10.08 -6.51
CA THR A 37 16.84 -10.80 -6.63
C THR A 37 16.97 -11.57 -7.95
N GLN A 38 15.88 -12.10 -8.50
CA GLN A 38 15.90 -12.80 -9.79
C GLN A 38 15.95 -11.86 -11.00
N ASN A 39 15.56 -10.60 -10.83
CA ASN A 39 15.43 -9.62 -11.90
C ASN A 39 16.46 -8.48 -11.79
N ARG A 40 17.66 -8.77 -11.26
CA ARG A 40 18.73 -7.78 -11.03
C ARG A 40 19.19 -7.02 -12.29
N THR A 41 19.01 -7.60 -13.47
CA THR A 41 19.32 -6.93 -14.75
C THR A 41 18.15 -6.09 -15.28
N ASP A 42 16.96 -6.26 -14.71
CA ASP A 42 15.69 -5.67 -15.15
C ASP A 42 15.06 -4.83 -14.01
N LEU A 43 15.88 -4.19 -13.18
CA LEU A 43 15.44 -3.50 -11.96
C LEU A 43 14.48 -2.35 -12.23
N LEU A 44 14.68 -1.61 -13.33
CA LEU A 44 13.81 -0.49 -13.69
C LEU A 44 12.38 -0.96 -13.98
N HIS A 45 12.21 -2.02 -14.77
CA HIS A 45 10.90 -2.61 -15.02
C HIS A 45 10.32 -3.28 -13.77
N SER A 46 11.17 -3.93 -12.95
CA SER A 46 10.75 -4.48 -11.67
C SER A 46 10.10 -3.41 -10.79
N GLN A 47 10.75 -2.25 -10.66
CA GLN A 47 10.24 -1.14 -9.86
C GLN A 47 8.95 -0.56 -10.45
N VAL A 48 8.87 -0.38 -11.79
CA VAL A 48 7.65 0.13 -12.44
C VAL A 48 6.46 -0.78 -12.17
N LEU A 49 6.62 -2.09 -12.33
CA LEU A 49 5.55 -3.07 -12.10
C LEU A 49 5.12 -3.11 -10.63
N LEU A 50 6.07 -3.07 -9.70
CA LEU A 50 5.77 -3.07 -8.27
C LEU A 50 5.05 -1.78 -7.85
N THR A 51 5.50 -0.62 -8.35
CA THR A 51 4.82 0.66 -8.11
C THR A 51 3.38 0.62 -8.64
N ASP A 52 3.17 0.07 -9.84
CA ASP A 52 1.83 -0.04 -10.44
C ASP A 52 0.89 -0.95 -9.63
N LEU A 53 1.39 -2.09 -9.13
CA LEU A 53 0.64 -2.97 -8.23
C LEU A 53 0.30 -2.28 -6.90
N THR A 54 1.27 -1.62 -6.28
CA THR A 54 1.05 -0.87 -5.03
C THR A 54 0.04 0.27 -5.23
N GLN A 55 0.15 1.00 -6.34
CA GLN A 55 -0.81 2.06 -6.69
C GLN A 55 -2.21 1.53 -6.94
N THR A 56 -2.34 0.32 -7.48
CA THR A 56 -3.64 -0.34 -7.65
C THR A 56 -4.31 -0.58 -6.30
N ILE A 57 -3.58 -1.09 -5.30
CA ILE A 57 -4.12 -1.27 -3.94
C ILE A 57 -4.44 0.09 -3.29
N LEU A 58 -3.57 1.09 -3.48
CA LEU A 58 -3.77 2.43 -2.91
C LEU A 58 -5.07 3.12 -3.37
N LYS A 59 -5.55 2.83 -4.58
CA LYS A 59 -6.81 3.37 -5.10
C LYS A 59 -8.05 2.79 -4.41
N GLU A 60 -7.94 1.61 -3.81
CA GLU A 60 -9.03 0.98 -3.05
C GLU A 60 -9.12 1.48 -1.61
N ILE A 61 -8.11 2.21 -1.14
CA ILE A 61 -8.06 2.69 0.25
C ILE A 61 -8.90 3.96 0.37
N GLU A 62 -9.95 3.85 1.18
CA GLU A 62 -10.87 4.94 1.48
C GLU A 62 -11.16 5.01 2.98
N PHE A 63 -11.64 6.18 3.41
CA PHE A 63 -12.12 6.37 4.78
C PHE A 63 -13.13 5.27 5.16
N PRO A 64 -13.01 4.66 6.36
CA PRO A 64 -12.18 5.07 7.51
C PRO A 64 -10.77 4.45 7.53
N LEU A 65 -10.39 3.65 6.53
CA LEU A 65 -9.07 3.03 6.45
C LEU A 65 -8.07 4.05 5.90
N GLN A 66 -6.96 4.24 6.61
CA GLN A 66 -5.97 5.28 6.32
C GLN A 66 -4.58 4.69 6.16
N VAL A 67 -3.80 5.23 5.22
CA VAL A 67 -2.38 4.89 5.08
C VAL A 67 -1.60 5.57 6.19
N SER A 68 -0.98 4.77 7.05
CA SER A 68 0.01 5.24 8.01
C SER A 68 1.38 5.39 7.34
N LYS A 69 1.79 4.40 6.54
CA LYS A 69 3.12 4.36 5.94
C LYS A 69 3.20 3.45 4.72
N LEU A 70 4.15 3.75 3.83
CA LEU A 70 4.63 2.86 2.78
C LEU A 70 6.08 2.48 3.07
N GLU A 71 6.41 1.20 3.01
CA GLU A 71 7.77 0.70 3.19
C GLU A 71 8.04 -0.41 2.17
N GLY A 72 8.81 -0.08 1.12
CA GLY A 72 9.10 -1.01 0.04
C GLY A 72 7.83 -1.53 -0.64
N ASP A 73 7.50 -2.79 -0.37
CA ASP A 73 6.35 -3.52 -0.89
C ASP A 73 5.19 -3.70 0.11
N ALA A 74 5.28 -3.03 1.25
CA ALA A 74 4.27 -3.05 2.29
C ALA A 74 3.55 -1.70 2.43
N ILE A 75 2.22 -1.78 2.56
CA ILE A 75 1.33 -0.68 2.89
C ILE A 75 0.83 -0.91 4.32
N PHE A 76 1.17 0.01 5.22
CA PHE A 76 0.69 -0.01 6.59
C PHE A 76 -0.53 0.90 6.74
N LEU A 77 -1.61 0.32 7.26
CA LEU A 77 -2.94 0.88 7.31
C LEU A 77 -3.49 0.85 8.73
N TYR A 78 -4.37 1.80 9.03
CA TYR A 78 -5.11 1.79 10.29
C TYR A 78 -6.52 2.37 10.14
N ALA A 79 -7.42 2.01 11.05
CA ALA A 79 -8.73 2.65 11.23
C ALA A 79 -9.02 2.76 12.73
N GLU A 80 -9.60 3.88 13.18
CA GLU A 80 -9.97 4.08 14.57
C GLU A 80 -11.21 3.23 14.95
N LEU A 81 -11.16 2.58 16.11
CA LEU A 81 -12.28 1.85 16.71
C LEU A 81 -13.11 2.81 17.57
N ASP A 82 -13.72 3.82 16.93
CA ASP A 82 -14.59 4.80 17.57
C ASP A 82 -16.06 4.32 17.67
N ASP A 83 -16.95 5.18 18.15
CA ASP A 83 -18.39 4.89 18.35
C ASP A 83 -19.11 4.43 17.07
N SER A 84 -18.56 4.73 15.89
CA SER A 84 -19.10 4.36 14.56
C SER A 84 -18.43 3.12 13.95
N TRP A 85 -17.61 2.40 14.74
CA TRP A 85 -16.98 1.15 14.32
C TRP A 85 -17.98 0.10 13.83
N GLU A 86 -19.07 -0.10 14.56
CA GLU A 86 -20.05 -1.15 14.28
C GLU A 86 -20.70 -0.98 12.89
N GLU A 87 -20.90 0.26 12.45
CA GLU A 87 -21.44 0.61 11.15
C GLU A 87 -20.41 0.38 10.02
N ARG A 88 -19.13 0.65 10.29
CA ARG A 88 -18.07 0.66 9.27
C ARG A 88 -17.29 -0.63 9.13
N LYS A 89 -17.29 -1.51 10.14
CA LYS A 89 -16.44 -2.73 10.16
C LYS A 89 -16.68 -3.62 8.94
N THR A 90 -17.92 -3.70 8.45
CA THR A 90 -18.27 -4.47 7.26
C THR A 90 -17.67 -3.86 5.99
N ASP A 91 -17.72 -2.53 5.87
CA ASP A 91 -17.15 -1.82 4.73
C ASP A 91 -15.63 -1.90 4.72
N ILE A 92 -14.98 -1.74 5.88
CA ILE A 92 -13.53 -1.94 6.03
C ILE A 92 -13.14 -3.36 5.62
N SER A 93 -13.88 -4.37 6.08
CA SER A 93 -13.63 -5.77 5.72
C SER A 93 -13.78 -5.99 4.21
N ARG A 94 -14.81 -5.40 3.58
CA ARG A 94 -15.01 -5.47 2.14
C ARG A 94 -13.86 -4.81 1.37
N ARG A 95 -13.37 -3.65 1.83
CA ARG A 95 -12.21 -2.96 1.23
C ARG A 95 -10.93 -3.78 1.34
N ILE A 96 -10.67 -4.40 2.49
CA ILE A 96 -9.51 -5.28 2.64
C ILE A 96 -9.59 -6.47 1.68
N LEU A 97 -10.80 -7.02 1.47
CA LEU A 97 -11.00 -8.09 0.48
C LEU A 97 -10.81 -7.61 -0.96
N SER A 98 -11.27 -6.39 -1.31
CA SER A 98 -11.11 -5.85 -2.66
C SER A 98 -9.65 -5.68 -3.06
N PHE A 99 -8.73 -5.48 -2.10
CA PHE A 99 -7.29 -5.43 -2.38
C PHE A 99 -6.79 -6.69 -3.10
N PHE A 100 -7.29 -7.87 -2.73
CA PHE A 100 -6.90 -9.12 -3.38
C PHE A 100 -7.47 -9.22 -4.80
N GLU A 101 -8.70 -8.73 -5.00
CA GLU A 101 -9.38 -8.75 -6.30
C GLU A 101 -8.63 -7.85 -7.29
N VAL A 102 -8.44 -6.58 -6.95
CA VAL A 102 -7.77 -5.61 -7.85
C VAL A 102 -6.30 -5.97 -8.08
N PHE A 103 -5.61 -6.52 -7.08
CA PHE A 103 -4.23 -6.95 -7.24
C PHE A 103 -4.12 -8.15 -8.20
N THR A 104 -5.03 -9.12 -8.08
CA THR A 104 -5.03 -10.32 -8.94
C THR A 104 -5.44 -9.99 -10.37
N GLU A 105 -6.45 -9.13 -10.54
CA GLU A 105 -6.84 -8.60 -11.84
C GLU A 105 -5.67 -7.87 -12.49
N ARG A 106 -5.01 -6.97 -11.76
CA ARG A 106 -3.88 -6.22 -12.31
C ARG A 106 -2.69 -7.09 -12.68
N LEU A 107 -2.38 -8.13 -11.89
CA LEU A 107 -1.36 -9.11 -12.27
C LEU A 107 -1.69 -9.82 -13.58
N THR A 108 -2.96 -10.16 -13.78
CA THR A 108 -3.45 -10.82 -15.00
C THR A 108 -3.30 -9.90 -16.20
N GLU A 109 -3.76 -8.65 -16.08
CA GLU A 109 -3.60 -7.64 -17.13
C GLU A 109 -2.13 -7.42 -17.53
N LEU A 110 -1.24 -7.28 -16.53
CA LEU A 110 0.19 -7.10 -16.77
C LEU A 110 0.82 -8.31 -17.46
N ALA A 111 0.36 -9.52 -17.17
CA ALA A 111 0.84 -10.73 -17.80
C ALA A 111 0.35 -10.87 -19.25
N GLU A 112 -0.94 -10.57 -19.51
CA GLU A 112 -1.57 -10.70 -20.82
C GLU A 112 -1.16 -9.61 -21.80
N SER A 113 -0.91 -8.40 -21.32
CA SER A 113 -0.50 -7.25 -22.14
C SER A 113 1.02 -7.12 -22.31
N ASN A 114 1.81 -8.08 -21.80
CA ASN A 114 3.26 -7.97 -21.80
C ASN A 114 3.88 -8.14 -23.21
N MET A 115 4.41 -7.04 -23.76
CA MET A 115 5.22 -7.05 -24.99
C MET A 115 6.74 -7.06 -24.72
N CYS A 116 7.16 -6.96 -23.45
CA CYS A 116 8.56 -6.90 -23.08
C CYS A 116 9.16 -8.31 -22.88
N PRO A 117 10.31 -8.63 -23.51
CA PRO A 117 10.92 -9.95 -23.38
C PRO A 117 11.73 -10.16 -22.08
N CYS A 118 11.86 -9.12 -21.23
CA CYS A 118 12.69 -9.17 -20.02
C CYS A 118 12.13 -10.13 -18.95
N THR A 119 12.98 -10.53 -18.00
CA THR A 119 12.63 -11.53 -17.00
C THR A 119 11.63 -10.99 -15.99
N ALA A 120 11.75 -9.71 -15.63
CA ALA A 120 10.82 -9.04 -14.72
C ALA A 120 9.37 -9.13 -15.22
N CYS A 121 9.12 -8.62 -16.43
CA CYS A 121 7.78 -8.60 -17.02
C CYS A 121 7.19 -10.00 -17.21
N LYS A 122 8.00 -11.00 -17.56
CA LYS A 122 7.55 -12.40 -17.69
C LYS A 122 7.17 -13.07 -16.37
N LYS A 123 7.74 -12.61 -15.25
CA LYS A 123 7.57 -13.25 -13.93
C LYS A 123 6.66 -12.49 -12.97
N VAL A 124 6.11 -11.34 -13.38
CA VAL A 124 5.29 -10.49 -12.49
C VAL A 124 4.10 -11.25 -11.90
N ALA A 125 3.47 -12.13 -12.69
CA ALA A 125 2.32 -12.96 -12.28
C ALA A 125 2.62 -13.96 -11.15
N ALA A 126 3.89 -14.16 -10.77
CA ALA A 126 4.26 -15.02 -9.64
C ALA A 126 4.17 -14.30 -8.28
N LEU A 127 4.00 -12.98 -8.28
CA LEU A 127 3.76 -12.19 -7.07
C LEU A 127 2.39 -12.52 -6.48
N ARG A 128 2.24 -12.33 -5.17
CA ARG A 128 0.97 -12.51 -4.46
C ARG A 128 0.79 -11.37 -3.45
N LEU A 129 -0.43 -11.16 -2.99
CA LEU A 129 -0.71 -10.25 -1.89
C LEU A 129 -0.93 -11.05 -0.59
N LYS A 130 -0.40 -10.56 0.53
CA LYS A 130 -0.81 -10.99 1.87
C LYS A 130 -1.30 -9.79 2.66
N VAL A 131 -2.35 -9.98 3.46
CA VAL A 131 -2.83 -8.95 4.39
C VAL A 131 -2.91 -9.54 5.79
N ILE A 132 -2.29 -8.86 6.75
CA ILE A 132 -2.39 -9.18 8.18
C ILE A 132 -3.21 -8.09 8.84
N VAL A 133 -4.20 -8.48 9.65
CA VAL A 133 -5.09 -7.55 10.36
C VAL A 133 -5.05 -7.84 11.85
N HIS A 134 -4.97 -6.79 12.67
CA HIS A 134 -4.95 -6.85 14.12
C HIS A 134 -5.86 -5.76 14.70
N SER A 135 -6.45 -5.99 15.87
CA SER A 135 -7.24 -5.01 16.61
C SER A 135 -6.64 -4.88 18.00
N GLY A 136 -6.29 -3.66 18.42
CA GLY A 136 -5.65 -3.41 19.72
C GLY A 136 -5.39 -1.95 20.02
#